data_AF-A0A060YWE5-F1
#
_entry.id   AF-A0A060YWE5-F1
#
_cell.length_a   1.000
_cell.length_b   1.000
_cell.length_c   1.000
_cell.angle_alpha   90.00
_cell.angle_beta   90.00
_cell.angle_gamma   90.00
#
_symmetry.space_group_name_H-M   'P 1'
#
loop_
_entity.id
_entity.type
_entity.pdbx_description
1 polymer ?
#
loop_
_entity_poly.entity_id
_entity_poly.type
_entity_poly.pdbx_seq_one_letter_code
_entity_poly.pdbx_strand_id
1 'polypeptide(L)'
;MCSFSLLLSLSPPLSLSRVPLKVEQANNARDALAKAVYSRLFDHVVTRVNQCFPFHSSANFIGVLDIAGFEYFEHNSFEQFCINYCNEKLQQFFNERILKEEQELYQKEGLGVNEVRYVDNQDCIGLFNLNTISCTSFQRVSLRTVSST
;
A
#
# COMPACT_ATOMS: atom_id res chain seq x y z
N MET A 1 48.45 20.40 20.12
CA MET A 1 48.24 18.96 20.35
C MET A 1 47.56 18.71 21.71
N CYS A 2 46.44 19.39 22.00
CA CYS A 2 45.60 19.08 23.16
C CYS A 2 44.27 19.85 23.01
N SER A 3 43.17 19.16 22.68
CA SER A 3 41.81 19.57 23.09
C SER A 3 40.70 18.66 22.54
N PHE A 4 40.92 17.90 21.47
CA PHE A 4 39.83 17.12 20.86
C PHE A 4 39.56 15.75 21.50
N SER A 5 40.44 15.26 22.38
CA SER A 5 40.31 13.93 22.99
C SER A 5 39.49 13.89 24.29
N LEU A 6 39.01 15.04 24.80
CA LEU A 6 38.32 15.16 26.10
C LEU A 6 36.79 15.35 25.99
N LEU A 7 36.26 15.54 24.78
CA LEU A 7 34.81 15.73 24.56
C LEU A 7 34.02 14.42 24.41
N LEU A 8 34.69 13.28 24.23
CA LEU A 8 34.06 11.95 24.13
C LEU A 8 33.90 11.25 25.49
N SER A 9 34.46 11.78 26.58
CA SER A 9 34.38 11.19 27.92
C SER A 9 33.31 11.82 28.83
N LEU A 10 32.51 12.77 28.33
CA LEU A 10 31.53 13.54 29.12
C LEU A 10 30.07 13.26 28.76
N SER A 11 29.78 12.32 27.85
CA SER A 11 28.42 11.81 27.71
C SER A 11 28.21 10.69 28.74
N PRO A 12 27.23 10.80 29.66
CA PRO A 12 26.92 9.69 30.56
C PRO A 12 26.60 8.44 29.72
N PRO A 13 27.01 7.22 30.14
CA PRO A 13 26.61 6.02 29.43
C PRO A 13 25.09 5.99 29.38
N LEU A 14 24.51 6.06 28.18
CA LEU A 14 23.08 5.85 27.96
C LEU A 14 22.71 4.52 28.64
N SER A 15 21.98 4.60 29.75
CA SER A 15 21.54 3.43 30.47
C SER A 15 20.44 2.75 29.67
N LEU A 16 20.75 1.58 29.11
CA LEU A 16 19.76 0.75 28.42
C LEU A 16 18.85 0.11 29.48
N SER A 17 17.70 0.73 29.74
CA SER A 17 16.66 0.15 30.59
C SER A 17 15.69 -0.68 29.76
N ARG A 18 15.41 -1.91 30.21
CA ARG A 18 14.40 -2.78 29.59
C ARG A 18 13.07 -2.57 30.31
N VAL A 19 12.06 -2.10 29.58
CA VAL A 19 10.69 -1.96 30.09
C VAL A 19 9.87 -3.16 29.60
N PRO A 20 9.24 -3.95 30.49
CA PRO A 20 8.44 -5.10 30.09
C PRO A 20 7.16 -4.64 29.38
N LEU A 21 6.78 -5.36 28.33
CA LEU A 21 5.56 -5.12 27.56
C LEU A 21 4.35 -5.78 28.22
N LYS A 22 3.16 -5.20 27.99
CA LYS A 22 1.88 -5.87 28.29
C LYS A 22 1.67 -7.07 27.39
N VAL A 23 0.83 -8.01 27.81
CA VAL A 23 0.54 -9.24 27.06
C VAL A 23 0.03 -8.94 25.64
N GLU A 24 -0.88 -7.98 25.49
CA GLU A 24 -1.40 -7.57 24.19
C GLU A 24 -0.30 -6.98 23.28
N GLN A 25 0.56 -6.11 23.83
CA GLN A 25 1.71 -5.55 23.12
C GLN A 25 2.68 -6.64 22.66
N ALA A 26 2.94 -7.63 23.51
CA ALA A 26 3.82 -8.74 23.18
C ALA A 26 3.25 -9.60 22.05
N ASN A 27 1.94 -9.88 22.07
CA ASN A 27 1.26 -10.60 20.99
C ASN A 27 1.29 -9.80 19.67
N ASN A 28 0.96 -8.51 19.72
CA ASN A 28 1.01 -7.64 18.54
C ASN A 28 2.43 -7.54 17.97
N ALA A 29 3.46 -7.44 18.83
CA ALA A 29 4.85 -7.41 18.41
C ALA A 29 5.29 -8.73 17.74
N ARG A 30 4.87 -9.88 18.28
CA ARG A 30 5.13 -11.20 17.68
C ARG A 30 4.49 -11.30 16.30
N ASP A 31 3.22 -10.92 16.16
CA ASP A 31 2.50 -11.01 14.90
C ASP A 31 3.05 -10.02 13.87
N ALA A 32 3.44 -8.82 14.30
CA ALA A 32 4.12 -7.84 13.47
C ALA A 32 5.48 -8.36 12.97
N LEU A 33 6.26 -9.03 13.83
CA LEU A 33 7.51 -9.66 13.43
C LEU A 33 7.27 -10.76 12.39
N ALA A 34 6.28 -11.64 12.60
CA ALA A 34 5.94 -12.69 11.64
C ALA A 34 5.57 -12.11 10.27
N LYS A 35 4.72 -11.07 10.25
CA LYS A 35 4.34 -10.34 9.03
C LYS A 35 5.56 -9.71 8.33
N ALA A 36 6.46 -9.09 9.09
CA ALA A 36 7.68 -8.47 8.55
C ALA A 36 8.65 -9.50 7.96
N VAL A 37 8.83 -10.65 8.62
CA VAL A 37 9.68 -11.74 8.13
C VAL A 37 9.10 -12.30 6.83
N TYR A 38 7.81 -12.59 6.78
CA TYR A 38 7.16 -13.10 5.56
C TYR A 38 7.24 -12.11 4.40
N SER A 39 6.97 -10.82 4.66
CA SER A 39 7.09 -9.76 3.65
C SER A 39 8.49 -9.72 3.04
N ARG A 40 9.54 -9.73 3.87
CA ARG A 40 10.93 -9.73 3.39
C ARG A 40 11.29 -11.00 2.63
N LEU A 41 10.76 -12.15 3.04
CA LEU A 41 10.98 -13.40 2.32
C LEU A 41 10.32 -13.35 0.94
N PHE A 42 9.09 -12.86 0.83
CA PHE A 42 8.39 -12.70 -0.43
C PHE A 42 9.15 -11.76 -1.37
N ASP A 43 9.56 -10.60 -0.88
CA ASP A 43 10.38 -9.64 -1.66
C ASP A 43 11.69 -10.27 -2.13
N HIS A 44 12.32 -11.10 -1.29
CA HIS A 44 13.53 -11.82 -1.65
C HIS A 44 13.29 -12.83 -2.77
N VAL A 45 12.18 -13.58 -2.72
CA VAL A 45 11.81 -14.53 -3.78
C VAL A 45 11.58 -13.80 -5.09
N VAL A 46 10.78 -12.73 -5.08
CA VAL A 46 10.52 -11.91 -6.28
C VAL A 46 11.83 -11.35 -6.85
N THR A 47 12.71 -10.85 -5.99
CA THR A 47 14.02 -10.32 -6.39
C THR A 47 14.87 -11.41 -7.05
N ARG A 48 14.91 -12.62 -6.49
CA ARG A 48 15.67 -13.74 -7.06
C ARG A 48 15.13 -14.18 -8.42
N VAL A 49 13.81 -14.22 -8.59
CA VAL A 49 13.19 -14.52 -9.90
C VAL A 49 13.54 -13.44 -10.92
N ASN A 50 13.47 -12.16 -10.55
CA ASN A 50 13.83 -11.06 -11.44
C ASN A 50 15.31 -11.06 -11.82
N GLN A 51 16.21 -11.54 -10.95
CA GLN A 51 17.63 -11.69 -11.26
C GLN A 51 17.92 -12.81 -12.29
N CYS A 52 17.02 -13.77 -12.47
CA CYS A 52 17.15 -14.77 -13.52
C CYS A 52 16.96 -14.18 -14.93
N PHE A 53 16.33 -13.00 -15.03
CA PHE A 53 16.07 -12.29 -16.29
C PHE A 53 16.63 -10.85 -16.21
N PRO A 54 17.96 -10.67 -16.20
CA PRO A 54 18.56 -9.34 -16.08
C PRO A 54 18.26 -8.51 -17.33
N PHE A 55 17.64 -7.34 -17.14
CA PHE A 55 17.39 -6.34 -18.20
C PHE A 55 18.27 -5.11 -17.97
N HIS A 56 18.96 -4.63 -19.00
CA HIS A 56 19.90 -3.51 -18.90
C HIS A 56 19.25 -2.14 -19.13
N SER A 57 18.32 -2.04 -20.09
CA SER A 57 17.50 -0.85 -20.32
C SER A 57 16.35 -1.18 -21.26
N SER A 58 15.14 -0.72 -20.95
CA SER A 58 13.99 -0.79 -21.85
C SER A 58 13.40 0.61 -22.00
N ALA A 59 13.25 1.10 -23.23
CA ALA A 59 12.56 2.37 -23.50
C ALA A 59 11.05 2.25 -23.27
N ASN A 60 10.49 1.05 -23.52
CA ASN A 60 9.08 0.72 -23.37
C ASN A 60 8.94 -0.67 -22.71
N PHE A 61 7.86 -0.89 -21.98
CA PHE A 61 7.51 -2.22 -21.44
C PHE A 61 6.02 -2.50 -21.67
N ILE A 62 5.68 -3.78 -21.81
CA ILE A 62 4.30 -4.26 -21.85
C ILE A 62 4.12 -5.12 -20.59
N GLY A 63 3.20 -4.71 -19.72
CA GLY A 63 2.87 -5.43 -18.49
C GLY A 63 1.54 -6.14 -18.60
N VAL A 64 1.45 -7.33 -18.01
CA VAL A 64 0.18 -8.04 -17.80
C VAL A 64 -0.14 -7.92 -16.31
N LEU A 65 -1.35 -7.43 -16.01
CA LEU A 65 -1.84 -7.29 -14.65
C LEU A 65 -2.81 -8.44 -14.36
N ASP A 66 -2.50 -9.25 -13.36
CA ASP A 66 -3.37 -10.31 -12.83
C ASP A 66 -3.66 -10.03 -11.35
N ILE A 67 -4.93 -9.80 -11.04
CA ILE A 67 -5.41 -9.38 -9.72
C ILE A 67 -6.78 -9.99 -9.44
N ALA A 68 -7.15 -10.09 -8.16
CA ALA A 68 -8.47 -10.52 -7.77
C ALA A 68 -9.55 -9.48 -8.16
N GLY A 69 -10.63 -9.96 -8.77
CA GLY A 69 -11.82 -9.14 -9.07
C GLY A 69 -12.66 -8.83 -7.84
N PHE A 70 -13.83 -8.23 -8.03
CA PHE A 70 -14.76 -7.94 -6.93
C PHE A 70 -15.20 -9.21 -6.20
N GLU A 71 -15.14 -9.18 -4.87
CA GLU A 71 -15.56 -10.27 -3.99
C GLU A 71 -16.71 -9.81 -3.09
N TYR A 72 -17.73 -10.66 -2.96
CA TYR A 72 -18.86 -10.40 -2.05
C TYR A 72 -19.32 -11.70 -1.38
N PHE A 73 -19.21 -11.74 -0.06
CA PHE A 73 -19.70 -12.83 0.78
C PHE A 73 -20.77 -12.34 1.77
N GLU A 74 -21.46 -13.28 2.43
CA GLU A 74 -22.44 -12.98 3.48
C GLU A 74 -21.82 -12.19 4.65
N HIS A 75 -20.57 -12.54 5.00
CA HIS A 75 -19.75 -11.79 5.95
C HIS A 75 -18.42 -11.42 5.31
N ASN A 76 -18.21 -10.13 5.04
CA ASN A 76 -16.96 -9.62 4.45
C ASN A 76 -15.98 -9.22 5.56
N SER A 77 -14.74 -9.68 5.45
CA SER A 77 -13.64 -9.30 6.35
C SER A 77 -12.90 -8.08 5.80
N PHE A 78 -11.90 -7.60 6.54
CA PHE A 78 -11.09 -6.45 6.14
C PHE A 78 -10.34 -6.70 4.81
N GLU A 79 -9.99 -7.95 4.54
CA GLU A 79 -9.33 -8.40 3.32
C GLU A 79 -10.21 -8.13 2.08
N GLN A 80 -11.48 -8.51 2.12
CA GLN A 80 -12.41 -8.24 1.01
C GLN A 80 -12.65 -6.75 0.81
N PHE A 81 -12.67 -5.98 1.89
CA PHE A 81 -12.72 -4.53 1.79
C PHE A 81 -11.52 -3.96 1.02
N CYS A 82 -10.30 -4.42 1.31
CA CYS A 82 -9.10 -4.01 0.56
C CYS A 82 -9.15 -4.43 -0.92
N ILE A 83 -9.66 -5.63 -1.20
CA ILE A 83 -9.81 -6.13 -2.58
C ILE A 83 -10.80 -5.26 -3.37
N ASN A 84 -11.98 -5.00 -2.81
CA ASN A 84 -13.00 -4.21 -3.48
C ASN A 84 -12.59 -2.74 -3.63
N TYR A 85 -11.89 -2.17 -2.65
CA TYR A 85 -11.32 -0.83 -2.77
C TYR A 85 -10.26 -0.72 -3.88
N CYS A 86 -9.42 -1.75 -4.04
CA CYS A 86 -8.46 -1.81 -5.14
C CYS A 86 -9.18 -1.86 -6.50
N ASN A 87 -10.23 -2.67 -6.62
CA ASN A 87 -11.05 -2.75 -7.83
C ASN A 87 -11.75 -1.43 -8.15
N GLU A 88 -12.25 -0.71 -7.15
CA GLU A 88 -12.85 0.61 -7.34
C GLU A 88 -11.86 1.62 -7.95
N LYS A 89 -10.61 1.61 -7.45
CA LYS A 89 -9.52 2.43 -8.00
C LYS A 89 -9.16 2.06 -9.44
N LEU A 90 -9.23 0.79 -9.79
CA LEU A 90 -8.96 0.32 -11.15
C LEU A 90 -10.09 0.68 -12.10
N GLN A 91 -11.34 0.61 -11.64
CA GLN A 91 -12.49 1.09 -12.40
C GLN A 91 -12.37 2.59 -12.68
N GLN A 92 -11.91 3.39 -11.71
CA GLN A 92 -11.63 4.81 -11.89
C GLN A 92 -10.58 5.02 -12.98
N PHE A 93 -9.44 4.31 -12.89
CA PHE A 93 -8.37 4.41 -13.88
C PHE A 93 -8.83 4.02 -15.29
N PHE A 94 -9.62 2.96 -15.41
CA PHE A 94 -10.18 2.50 -16.68
C PHE A 94 -11.08 3.56 -17.33
N ASN A 95 -11.99 4.14 -16.54
CA ASN A 95 -12.92 5.15 -17.01
C ASN A 95 -12.21 6.46 -17.40
N GLU A 96 -11.27 6.94 -16.58
CA GLU A 96 -10.59 8.22 -16.81
C GLU A 96 -9.55 8.18 -17.94
N ARG A 97 -8.92 7.02 -18.17
CA ARG A 97 -7.83 6.87 -19.15
C ARG A 97 -8.27 6.11 -20.38
N ILE A 98 -8.57 4.83 -20.22
CA ILE A 98 -8.79 3.92 -21.35
C ILE A 98 -10.06 4.33 -22.12
N LEU A 99 -11.17 4.50 -21.41
CA LEU A 99 -12.44 4.83 -22.05
C LEU A 99 -12.42 6.22 -22.70
N LYS A 100 -11.71 7.18 -22.11
CA LYS A 100 -11.57 8.53 -22.66
C LYS A 100 -10.71 8.52 -23.93
N GLU A 101 -9.56 7.85 -23.90
CA GLU A 101 -8.66 7.74 -25.05
C GLU A 101 -9.33 7.02 -26.23
N GLU A 102 -10.13 5.97 -25.97
CA GLU A 102 -10.91 5.28 -27.00
C GLU A 102 -11.96 6.20 -27.66
N GLN A 103 -12.67 7.01 -26.87
CA GLN A 103 -13.67 7.93 -27.41
C GLN A 103 -13.02 9.04 -28.26
N GLU A 104 -11.87 9.57 -27.84
CA GLU A 104 -11.09 10.52 -28.62
C GLU A 104 -10.61 9.90 -29.95
N LEU A 105 -10.20 8.62 -29.92
CA LEU A 105 -9.82 7.88 -31.12
C LEU A 105 -11.01 7.69 -32.08
N TYR A 106 -12.19 7.32 -31.58
CA TYR A 106 -13.38 7.15 -32.43
C TYR A 106 -13.82 8.45 -33.10
N GLN A 107 -13.70 9.59 -32.41
CA GLN A 107 -13.97 10.90 -33.00
C GLN A 107 -12.95 11.25 -34.07
N LYS A 108 -11.66 10.97 -33.82
CA LYS A 108 -10.58 11.20 -34.77
C LYS A 108 -10.72 10.38 -36.05
N GLU A 109 -11.13 9.12 -35.92
CA GLU A 109 -11.36 8.19 -37.05
C GLU A 109 -12.73 8.40 -37.71
N GLY A 110 -13.59 9.29 -37.18
CA GLY A 110 -14.88 9.62 -37.77
C GLY A 110 -15.92 8.49 -37.70
N LEU A 111 -15.82 7.59 -36.71
CA LEU A 111 -16.60 6.35 -36.65
C LEU A 111 -18.09 6.53 -36.29
N GLY A 112 -18.57 7.75 -36.05
CA GLY A 112 -20.00 8.03 -35.80
C GLY A 112 -20.59 7.30 -34.59
N VAL A 113 -19.74 6.80 -33.69
CA VAL A 113 -20.15 6.10 -32.47
C VAL A 113 -20.61 7.13 -31.44
N ASN A 114 -21.70 6.82 -30.73
CA ASN A 114 -22.23 7.69 -29.68
C ASN A 114 -21.29 7.73 -28.46
N GLU A 115 -21.18 8.90 -27.84
CA GLU A 115 -20.44 9.09 -26.60
C GLU A 115 -20.99 8.19 -25.48
N VAL A 116 -20.12 7.42 -24.84
CA VAL A 116 -20.50 6.55 -23.72
C VAL A 116 -20.37 7.35 -22.44
N ARG A 117 -21.52 7.69 -21.84
CA ARG A 117 -21.57 8.30 -20.51
C ARG A 117 -21.29 7.25 -19.45
N TYR A 118 -20.26 7.49 -18.63
CA TYR A 118 -19.95 6.68 -17.46
C TYR A 118 -20.21 7.47 -16.18
N VAL A 119 -20.47 6.75 -15.09
CA VAL A 119 -20.64 7.34 -13.76
C VAL A 119 -19.27 7.45 -13.11
N ASP A 120 -18.97 8.64 -12.58
CA ASP A 120 -17.77 8.87 -11.81
C ASP A 120 -17.89 8.23 -10.42
N ASN A 121 -16.88 7.44 -10.04
CA ASN A 121 -16.80 6.78 -8.74
C ASN A 121 -15.87 7.51 -7.74
N GLN A 122 -15.43 8.72 -8.07
CA GLN A 122 -14.66 9.58 -7.18
C GLN A 122 -15.32 9.78 -5.82
N ASP A 123 -16.64 9.84 -5.73
CA ASP A 123 -17.35 9.98 -4.45
C ASP A 123 -17.16 8.74 -3.56
N CYS A 124 -17.31 7.55 -4.12
CA CYS A 124 -17.07 6.28 -3.43
C CYS A 124 -15.62 6.20 -2.93
N ILE A 125 -14.68 6.55 -3.81
CA ILE A 125 -13.25 6.54 -3.52
C ILE A 125 -12.86 7.61 -2.49
N GLY A 126 -13.48 8.79 -2.57
CA GLY A 126 -13.29 9.91 -1.68
C GLY A 126 -13.75 9.58 -0.27
N LEU A 127 -14.89 8.90 -0.14
CA LEU A 127 -15.38 8.40 1.15
C LEU A 127 -14.35 7.53 1.88
N PHE A 128 -13.58 6.72 1.15
CA PHE A 128 -12.55 5.85 1.72
C PHE A 128 -11.18 6.53 1.93
N ASN A 129 -10.90 7.63 1.20
CA ASN A 129 -9.64 8.39 1.30
C ASN A 129 -9.71 9.59 2.26
N LEU A 130 -10.88 9.92 2.82
CA LEU A 130 -11.00 10.98 3.83
C LEU A 130 -10.21 10.60 5.08
N ASN A 131 -9.17 11.37 5.37
CA ASN A 131 -8.22 11.24 6.48
C ASN A 131 -8.84 11.12 7.89
N THR A 132 -10.16 11.31 8.03
CA THR A 132 -10.92 11.19 9.28
C THR A 132 -11.50 9.78 9.49
N ILE A 133 -11.68 8.97 8.45
CA ILE A 133 -12.24 7.60 8.51
C ILE A 133 -11.44 6.63 7.63
N SER A 134 -10.11 6.83 7.51
CA SER A 134 -9.32 5.84 6.80
C SER A 134 -9.21 4.58 7.66
N CYS A 135 -9.48 3.40 7.08
CA CYS A 135 -9.13 2.13 7.70
C CYS A 135 -7.60 2.07 8.02
N THR A 136 -6.78 2.86 7.31
CA THR A 136 -5.36 3.08 7.62
C THR A 136 -5.15 3.86 8.94
N SER A 137 -6.05 4.79 9.27
CA SER A 137 -6.09 5.47 10.57
C SER A 137 -6.54 4.52 11.68
N PHE A 138 -7.39 3.52 11.41
CA PHE A 138 -7.77 2.52 12.42
C PHE A 138 -6.58 1.65 12.84
N GLN A 139 -5.74 1.23 11.88
CA GLN A 139 -4.51 0.50 12.17
C GLN A 139 -3.45 1.38 12.85
N ARG A 140 -3.41 2.69 12.53
CA ARG A 140 -2.50 3.66 13.17
C ARG A 140 -2.95 4.15 14.55
N VAL A 141 -4.26 4.22 14.81
CA VAL A 141 -4.85 4.58 16.11
C VAL A 141 -4.76 3.39 17.06
N SER A 142 -5.05 2.17 16.61
CA SER A 142 -4.90 0.97 17.46
C SER A 142 -3.45 0.77 17.96
N LEU A 143 -2.45 1.11 17.13
CA LEU A 143 -1.03 1.15 17.55
C LEU A 143 -0.69 2.31 18.51
N ARG A 144 -1.48 3.39 18.56
CA ARG A 144 -1.25 4.54 19.45
C ARG A 144 -1.97 4.41 20.80
N THR A 145 -3.17 3.83 20.86
CA THR A 145 -3.90 3.66 22.13
C THR A 145 -3.19 2.69 23.07
N VAL A 146 -2.48 1.71 22.51
CA VAL A 146 -1.68 0.73 23.26
C VAL A 146 -0.40 1.34 23.84
N SER A 147 0.02 2.54 23.42
CA SER A 147 1.20 3.23 23.97
C SER A 147 0.88 4.21 25.11
N SER A 148 -0.40 4.40 25.47
CA SER A 148 -0.84 5.46 26.39
C SER A 148 -1.67 4.98 27.59
N THR A 149 -1.73 3.67 27.86
CA THR A 149 -2.20 3.11 29.13
C THR A 149 -1.28 1.99 29.54
#